data_AF-A0A5Y1Y2I4-F1
#
_entry.id   AF-A0A5Y1Y2I4-F1
#
_cell.length_a   1.000
_cell.length_b   1.000
_cell.length_c   1.000
_cell.angle_alpha   90.00
_cell.angle_beta   90.00
_cell.angle_gamma   90.00
#
_symmetry.space_group_name_H-M   'P 1'
#
loop_
_entity.id
_entity.type
_entity.pdbx_description
1 polymer ?
#
loop_
_entity_poly.entity_id
_entity_poly.type
_entity_poly.pdbx_seq_one_letter_code
_entity_poly.pdbx_strand_id
1 'polypeptide(L)'
;MFKEERRHAIINLLIKDNSVSVSKLSGLYKVSQETIRSDLRFFQKSGMLQRCYGGGILNRDALSKLITENKIDISSTIATPIHQDAKLRRESTKKAGKVCVLGSFNIDVSATVPWFPQSGESILASHFGFYPGGKGANQALAANNAGAAAHFIFKVGKDQFSAFAMNHIIQSGIASYSAYQTDKAPTGSALIYVSSVDGDNIIAIYPGANMMLTTQEINEQYRYIAESDVMLMQLETNIEALTEFIRLGKQENKTILLNPAPYTKQVTHLLSDIDIITPNETEASFLSGVTITDINDGKKAGNIILQSGVKKVIITLGARGSLLCEHARTLYIPAWSAVVKDAAGAGDAFNGALAAALARQADLVAAIQYASAFASLAVEQVGASSMPQHLQVLHRMRTQSNKVININ
;
A
#
# COMPACT_ATOMS: atom_id res chain seq x y z
N MET A 1 7.09 -28.95 -30.89
CA MET A 1 6.75 -27.64 -30.29
C MET A 1 6.77 -26.59 -31.39
N PHE A 2 5.68 -25.84 -31.55
CA PHE A 2 5.59 -24.82 -32.59
C PHE A 2 6.52 -23.64 -32.27
N LYS A 3 6.90 -22.88 -33.32
CA LYS A 3 7.91 -21.81 -33.22
C LYS A 3 7.50 -20.71 -32.23
N GLU A 4 6.25 -20.28 -32.26
CA GLU A 4 5.74 -19.23 -31.38
C GLU A 4 5.63 -19.70 -29.93
N GLU A 5 5.12 -20.92 -29.67
CA GLU A 5 5.08 -21.51 -28.32
C GLU A 5 6.48 -21.61 -27.72
N ARG A 6 7.47 -22.04 -28.50
CA ARG A 6 8.85 -22.19 -28.04
C ARG A 6 9.47 -20.83 -27.70
N ARG A 7 9.16 -19.78 -28.48
CA ARG A 7 9.61 -18.41 -28.21
C ARG A 7 9.03 -17.87 -26.92
N HIS A 8 7.74 -18.06 -26.68
CA HIS A 8 7.11 -17.70 -25.41
C HIS A 8 7.78 -18.41 -24.23
N ALA A 9 8.01 -19.72 -24.34
CA ALA A 9 8.69 -20.48 -23.29
C ALA A 9 10.14 -20.02 -23.05
N ILE A 10 10.88 -19.64 -24.10
CA ILE A 10 12.24 -19.08 -23.98
C ILE A 10 12.22 -17.70 -23.29
N ILE A 11 11.24 -16.84 -23.59
CA ILE A 11 11.07 -15.55 -22.90
C ILE A 11 10.84 -15.76 -21.42
N ASN A 12 9.96 -16.70 -21.04
CA ASN A 12 9.68 -17.00 -19.64
C ASN A 12 10.94 -17.45 -18.89
N LEU A 13 11.79 -18.28 -19.52
CA LEU A 13 13.08 -18.67 -18.96
C LEU A 13 14.06 -17.50 -18.89
N LEU A 14 14.07 -16.60 -19.88
CA LEU A 14 14.90 -15.40 -19.86
C LEU A 14 14.51 -14.44 -18.73
N ILE A 15 13.20 -14.26 -18.47
CA ILE A 15 12.70 -13.43 -17.38
C ILE A 15 13.06 -14.05 -16.03
N LYS A 16 12.87 -15.37 -15.90
CA LYS A 16 13.11 -16.09 -14.66
C LYS A 16 14.60 -16.21 -14.31
N ASP A 17 15.42 -16.65 -15.26
CA ASP A 17 16.80 -17.05 -15.03
C ASP A 17 17.81 -15.99 -15.50
N ASN A 18 17.33 -14.86 -16.05
CA ASN A 18 18.10 -13.73 -16.61
C ASN A 18 19.03 -14.09 -17.80
N SER A 19 19.17 -15.37 -18.13
CA SER A 19 20.04 -15.89 -19.18
C SER A 19 19.58 -17.27 -19.63
N VAL A 20 19.95 -17.66 -20.85
CA VAL A 20 19.63 -18.99 -21.41
C VAL A 20 20.79 -19.56 -22.21
N SER A 21 20.89 -20.89 -22.25
CA SER A 21 21.90 -21.65 -22.99
C SER A 21 21.28 -22.41 -24.16
N VAL A 22 21.92 -22.35 -25.33
CA VAL A 22 21.50 -23.05 -26.55
C VAL A 22 21.46 -24.56 -26.36
N SER A 23 22.46 -25.15 -25.70
CA SER A 23 22.54 -26.60 -25.49
C SER A 23 21.44 -27.06 -24.53
N LYS A 24 21.20 -26.31 -23.45
CA LYS A 24 20.16 -26.61 -22.45
C LYS A 24 18.76 -26.53 -23.07
N LEU A 25 18.47 -25.48 -23.83
CA LEU A 25 17.17 -25.29 -24.49
C LEU A 25 16.94 -26.31 -25.63
N SER A 26 18.00 -26.67 -26.37
CA SER A 26 17.92 -27.69 -27.42
C SER A 26 17.54 -29.05 -26.84
N GLY A 27 18.16 -29.43 -25.72
CA GLY A 27 17.80 -30.65 -24.98
C GLY A 27 16.38 -30.58 -24.38
N LEU A 28 16.03 -29.46 -23.75
CA LEU A 28 14.74 -29.26 -23.09
C LEU A 28 13.56 -29.34 -24.07
N TYR A 29 13.66 -28.67 -25.23
CA TYR A 29 12.59 -28.61 -26.21
C TYR A 29 12.70 -29.66 -27.32
N LYS A 30 13.72 -30.53 -27.26
CA LYS A 30 13.99 -31.59 -28.25
C LYS A 30 14.03 -31.05 -29.69
N VAL A 31 14.73 -29.93 -29.91
CA VAL A 31 14.94 -29.32 -31.23
C VAL A 31 16.42 -29.10 -31.49
N SER A 32 16.81 -28.90 -32.76
CA SER A 32 18.22 -28.65 -33.10
C SER A 32 18.74 -27.37 -32.43
N GLN A 33 20.06 -27.33 -32.14
CA GLN A 33 20.69 -26.12 -31.63
C GLN A 33 20.56 -24.94 -32.59
N GLU A 34 20.50 -25.19 -33.91
CA GLU A 34 20.33 -24.13 -34.91
C GLU A 34 18.93 -23.52 -34.84
N THR A 35 17.91 -24.32 -34.54
CA THR A 35 16.54 -23.84 -34.27
C THR A 35 16.53 -22.88 -33.07
N ILE A 36 17.18 -23.24 -31.96
CA ILE A 36 17.29 -22.36 -30.79
C ILE A 36 18.11 -21.09 -31.12
N ARG A 37 19.22 -21.22 -31.87
CA ARG A 37 20.01 -20.06 -32.28
C ARG A 37 19.18 -19.07 -33.12
N SER A 38 18.29 -19.57 -33.97
CA SER A 38 17.36 -18.76 -34.76
C SER A 38 16.36 -18.00 -33.88
N ASP A 39 15.81 -18.64 -32.85
CA ASP A 39 14.91 -17.97 -31.90
C ASP A 39 15.63 -16.93 -31.05
N LEU A 40 16.85 -17.22 -30.59
CA LEU A 40 17.65 -16.22 -29.87
C LEU A 40 18.06 -15.04 -30.77
N ARG A 41 18.28 -15.26 -32.08
CA ARG A 41 18.52 -14.16 -33.03
C ARG A 41 17.29 -13.27 -33.18
N PHE A 42 16.09 -13.82 -33.08
CA PHE A 42 14.85 -13.03 -33.10
C PHE A 42 14.79 -12.07 -31.90
N PHE A 43 15.06 -12.55 -30.69
CA PHE A 43 15.11 -11.70 -29.48
C PHE A 43 16.27 -10.70 -29.47
N GLN A 44 17.38 -11.05 -30.12
CA GLN A 44 18.48 -10.11 -30.30
C GLN A 44 18.09 -8.97 -31.25
N LYS A 45 17.41 -9.28 -32.37
CA LYS A 45 16.93 -8.27 -33.32
C LYS A 45 15.87 -7.34 -32.71
N SER A 46 15.06 -7.83 -31.78
CA SER A 46 14.13 -6.98 -31.02
C SER A 46 14.81 -6.19 -29.90
N GLY A 47 16.09 -6.40 -29.62
CA GLY A 47 16.83 -5.70 -28.56
C GLY A 47 16.66 -6.30 -27.16
N MET A 48 15.81 -7.33 -26.99
CA MET A 48 15.52 -7.98 -25.70
C MET A 48 16.67 -8.83 -25.16
N LEU A 49 17.59 -9.24 -26.02
CA LEU A 49 18.62 -10.22 -25.67
C LEU A 49 19.98 -9.84 -26.23
N GLN A 50 20.99 -9.84 -25.38
CA GLN A 50 22.39 -9.75 -25.79
C GLN A 50 22.96 -11.18 -25.94
N ARG A 51 23.54 -11.49 -27.10
CA ARG A 51 24.16 -12.80 -27.34
C ARG A 51 25.47 -12.94 -26.59
N CYS A 52 25.70 -14.11 -26.00
CA CYS A 52 26.98 -14.52 -25.43
C CYS A 52 27.40 -15.89 -26.01
N TYR A 53 28.63 -16.34 -25.74
CA TYR A 53 29.12 -17.61 -26.28
C TYR A 53 28.23 -18.77 -25.77
N GLY A 54 27.51 -19.41 -26.70
CA GLY A 54 26.60 -20.52 -26.39
C GLY A 54 25.22 -20.15 -25.87
N GLY A 55 24.83 -18.86 -25.80
CA GLY A 55 23.57 -18.45 -25.18
C GLY A 55 23.17 -16.99 -25.40
N GLY A 56 22.39 -16.45 -24.46
CA GLY A 56 22.06 -15.03 -24.41
C GLY A 56 21.57 -14.58 -23.04
N ILE A 57 21.76 -13.29 -22.76
CA ILE A 57 21.39 -12.62 -21.50
C ILE A 57 20.27 -11.63 -21.79
N LEU A 58 19.29 -11.55 -20.89
CA LEU A 58 18.17 -10.64 -21.01
C LEU A 58 18.61 -9.18 -20.85
N ASN A 59 18.22 -8.32 -21.79
CA ASN A 59 18.29 -6.87 -21.65
C ASN A 59 16.98 -6.36 -21.03
N ARG A 60 17.01 -6.08 -19.72
CA ARG A 60 15.81 -5.72 -18.94
C ARG A 60 15.23 -4.35 -19.34
N ASP A 61 16.08 -3.41 -19.71
CA ASP A 61 15.65 -2.06 -20.10
C ASP A 61 14.97 -2.04 -21.48
N ALA A 62 15.39 -2.93 -22.38
CA ALA A 62 14.71 -3.13 -23.65
C ALA A 62 13.40 -3.91 -23.50
N LEU A 63 13.35 -4.90 -22.59
CA LEU A 63 12.15 -5.67 -22.30
C LEU A 63 11.04 -4.78 -21.71
N SER A 64 11.35 -3.94 -20.73
CA SER A 64 10.39 -3.01 -20.13
C SER A 64 9.81 -2.08 -21.20
N LYS A 65 10.66 -1.51 -22.06
CA LYS A 65 10.23 -0.62 -23.15
C LYS A 65 9.29 -1.31 -24.15
N LEU A 66 9.56 -2.56 -24.53
CA LEU A 66 8.74 -3.31 -25.49
C LEU A 66 7.39 -3.76 -24.90
N ILE A 67 7.34 -4.02 -23.59
CA ILE A 67 6.09 -4.27 -22.86
C ILE A 67 5.27 -2.98 -22.80
N THR A 68 5.90 -1.83 -22.50
CA THR A 68 5.22 -0.51 -22.53
C THR A 68 4.69 -0.16 -23.92
N GLU A 69 5.38 -0.58 -24.98
CA GLU A 69 4.96 -0.36 -26.37
C GLU A 69 3.95 -1.42 -26.89
N ASN A 70 3.44 -2.32 -26.04
CA ASN A 70 2.51 -3.42 -26.41
C ASN A 70 3.01 -4.33 -27.55
N LYS A 71 4.33 -4.43 -27.74
CA LYS A 71 4.92 -5.26 -28.80
C LYS A 71 5.04 -6.74 -28.42
N ILE A 72 4.79 -7.07 -27.15
CA ILE A 72 4.91 -8.44 -26.60
C ILE A 72 3.81 -8.64 -25.56
N ASP A 73 3.02 -9.70 -25.72
CA ASP A 73 1.99 -10.11 -24.77
C ASP A 73 2.52 -11.25 -23.90
N ILE A 74 2.56 -11.05 -22.58
CA ILE A 74 3.01 -12.02 -21.57
C ILE A 74 1.90 -12.40 -20.57
N SER A 75 0.64 -12.03 -20.88
CA SER A 75 -0.52 -12.13 -19.98
C SER A 75 -0.88 -13.56 -19.53
N SER A 76 -0.50 -14.60 -20.29
CA SER A 76 -0.95 -15.98 -20.05
C SER A 76 -0.16 -16.80 -19.00
N THR A 77 0.88 -16.24 -18.38
CA THR A 77 1.79 -17.03 -17.51
C THR A 77 1.50 -16.90 -16.00
N ILE A 78 0.55 -16.05 -15.57
CA ILE A 78 0.23 -15.82 -14.15
C ILE A 78 -1.11 -16.47 -13.81
N ALA A 79 -1.17 -17.80 -13.88
CA ALA A 79 -2.34 -18.58 -13.48
C ALA A 79 -1.95 -19.68 -12.48
N THR A 80 -1.57 -19.28 -11.27
CA THR A 80 -1.53 -20.20 -10.11
C THR A 80 -1.65 -19.35 -8.83
N PRO A 81 -2.39 -19.78 -7.79
CA PRO A 81 -2.45 -19.04 -6.52
C PRO A 81 -1.09 -19.15 -5.83
N ILE A 82 -0.46 -18.01 -5.54
CA ILE A 82 0.88 -17.98 -4.95
C ILE A 82 0.75 -17.56 -3.48
N HIS A 83 0.83 -18.53 -2.57
CA HIS A 83 1.47 -18.30 -1.27
C HIS A 83 2.98 -18.31 -1.52
N GLN A 84 3.62 -17.13 -1.58
CA GLN A 84 5.07 -17.03 -1.69
C GLN A 84 5.68 -16.69 -0.33
N ASP A 85 6.19 -17.72 0.34
CA ASP A 85 7.28 -17.55 1.31
C ASP A 85 8.57 -17.26 0.52
N ALA A 86 8.81 -15.98 0.23
CA ALA A 86 9.99 -15.56 -0.52
C ALA A 86 11.24 -15.46 0.38
N LYS A 87 11.98 -16.56 0.51
CA LYS A 87 13.42 -16.51 0.83
C LYS A 87 14.20 -16.10 -0.42
N LEU A 88 14.27 -14.81 -0.71
CA LEU A 88 15.25 -14.24 -1.66
C LEU A 88 16.24 -13.37 -0.87
N ARG A 89 17.48 -13.89 -0.76
CA ARG A 89 18.64 -13.16 -0.25
C ARG A 89 18.94 -11.99 -1.21
N ARG A 90 18.44 -10.80 -0.87
CA ARG A 90 19.18 -9.54 -1.06
C ARG A 90 19.89 -9.27 0.25
N GLU A 91 21.11 -8.74 0.22
CA GLU A 91 21.74 -8.13 1.39
C GLU A 91 20.81 -6.99 1.86
N SER A 92 19.88 -7.33 2.75
CA SER A 92 18.92 -6.40 3.30
C SER A 92 19.41 -5.98 4.67
N THR A 93 19.43 -4.68 4.90
CA THR A 93 19.27 -4.16 6.26
C THR A 93 18.14 -4.95 6.92
N LYS A 94 18.48 -5.71 7.96
CA LYS A 94 17.54 -6.60 8.65
C LYS A 94 16.34 -5.76 9.09
N LYS A 95 15.18 -5.95 8.43
CA LYS A 95 13.95 -5.25 8.79
C LYS A 95 13.64 -5.57 10.26
N ALA A 96 13.40 -4.52 11.04
CA ALA A 96 13.12 -4.63 12.47
C ALA A 96 11.62 -4.36 12.67
N GLY A 97 10.98 -5.17 13.52
CA GLY A 97 9.53 -5.11 13.76
C GLY A 97 8.69 -5.74 12.63
N LYS A 98 7.54 -6.29 13.01
CA LYS A 98 6.56 -6.93 12.11
C LYS A 98 5.21 -6.21 12.21
N VAL A 99 4.65 -5.86 11.05
CA VAL A 99 3.32 -5.22 10.96
C VAL A 99 2.40 -6.12 10.15
N CYS A 100 1.26 -6.49 10.70
CA CYS A 100 0.22 -7.21 9.96
C CYS A 100 -0.87 -6.21 9.56
N VAL A 101 -1.02 -5.97 8.25
CA VAL A 101 -2.00 -5.02 7.70
C VAL A 101 -3.17 -5.79 7.13
N LEU A 102 -4.38 -5.50 7.62
CA LEU A 102 -5.64 -5.91 7.00
C LEU A 102 -6.27 -4.68 6.34
N GLY A 103 -6.50 -4.72 5.04
CA GLY A 103 -7.10 -3.57 4.38
C GLY A 103 -7.43 -3.77 2.91
N SER A 104 -7.83 -2.66 2.30
CA SER A 104 -8.29 -2.59 0.92
C SER A 104 -7.14 -2.55 -0.08
N PHE A 105 -7.44 -3.07 -1.27
CA PHE A 105 -6.76 -2.70 -2.50
C PHE A 105 -7.80 -2.09 -3.45
N ASN A 106 -7.52 -0.91 -4.00
CA ASN A 106 -8.35 -0.27 -5.00
C ASN A 106 -7.57 0.00 -6.29
N ILE A 107 -8.30 0.08 -7.39
CA ILE A 107 -7.84 0.73 -8.60
C ILE A 107 -8.36 2.17 -8.60
N ASP A 108 -7.43 3.11 -8.56
CA ASP A 108 -7.73 4.53 -8.65
C ASP A 108 -7.82 4.91 -10.13
N VAL A 109 -9.03 5.18 -10.59
CA VAL A 109 -9.34 5.68 -11.94
C VAL A 109 -9.39 7.19 -11.86
N SER A 110 -8.31 7.84 -12.31
CA SER A 110 -8.13 9.28 -12.14
C SER A 110 -8.22 10.03 -13.46
N ALA A 111 -8.96 11.14 -13.45
CA ALA A 111 -9.08 12.08 -14.56
C ALA A 111 -8.78 13.50 -14.11
N THR A 112 -7.88 14.19 -14.82
CA THR A 112 -7.58 15.61 -14.56
C THR A 112 -8.48 16.49 -15.39
N VAL A 113 -9.31 17.29 -14.74
CA VAL A 113 -10.37 18.12 -15.34
C VAL A 113 -10.17 19.60 -15.01
N PRO A 114 -10.60 20.53 -15.88
CA PRO A 114 -10.44 21.97 -15.62
C PRO A 114 -11.34 22.50 -14.50
N TRP A 115 -12.49 21.85 -14.26
CA TRP A 115 -13.38 22.05 -13.12
C TRP A 115 -14.13 20.74 -12.87
N PHE A 116 -14.76 20.60 -11.71
CA PHE A 116 -15.59 19.42 -11.44
C PHE A 116 -16.90 19.49 -12.24
N PRO A 117 -17.28 18.43 -12.97
CA PRO A 117 -18.48 18.44 -13.79
C PRO A 117 -19.72 18.61 -12.92
N GLN A 118 -20.66 19.45 -13.36
CA GLN A 118 -21.97 19.57 -12.75
C GLN A 118 -22.96 18.54 -13.32
N SER A 119 -24.12 18.40 -12.68
CA SER A 119 -25.18 17.50 -13.14
C SER A 119 -25.61 17.86 -14.57
N GLY A 120 -25.47 16.91 -15.50
CA GLY A 120 -25.80 17.07 -16.92
C GLY A 120 -24.68 17.64 -17.78
N GLU A 121 -23.54 17.98 -17.19
CA GLU A 121 -22.37 18.47 -17.92
C GLU A 121 -21.49 17.32 -18.43
N SER A 122 -20.82 17.53 -19.55
CA SER A 122 -19.75 16.67 -20.05
C SER A 122 -18.54 17.55 -20.36
N ILE A 123 -17.41 17.24 -19.75
CA ILE A 123 -16.17 18.02 -19.90
C ILE A 123 -15.04 17.12 -20.40
N LEU A 124 -14.06 17.73 -21.05
CA LEU A 124 -12.87 17.03 -21.53
C LEU A 124 -11.82 16.97 -20.42
N ALA A 125 -11.38 15.76 -20.11
CA ALA A 125 -10.22 15.55 -19.25
C ALA A 125 -8.92 15.81 -20.03
N SER A 126 -7.96 16.46 -19.40
CA SER A 126 -6.61 16.66 -19.95
C SER A 126 -5.72 15.43 -19.79
N HIS A 127 -5.97 14.62 -18.75
CA HIS A 127 -5.24 13.40 -18.44
C HIS A 127 -6.20 12.34 -17.89
N PHE A 128 -5.90 11.07 -18.14
CA PHE A 128 -6.65 9.92 -17.65
C PHE A 128 -5.69 8.75 -17.37
N GLY A 129 -5.87 8.05 -16.25
CA GLY A 129 -5.00 6.93 -15.90
C GLY A 129 -5.60 6.00 -14.84
N PHE A 130 -5.01 4.81 -14.78
CA PHE A 130 -5.27 3.81 -13.73
C PHE A 130 -4.06 3.72 -12.82
N TYR A 131 -4.29 3.86 -11.52
CA TYR A 131 -3.26 3.86 -10.50
C TYR A 131 -3.59 2.82 -9.42
N PRO A 132 -2.57 2.23 -8.79
CA PRO A 132 -2.78 1.44 -7.58
C PRO A 132 -3.24 2.37 -6.46
N GLY A 133 -4.19 1.90 -5.65
CA GLY A 133 -4.71 2.63 -4.51
C GLY A 133 -5.28 1.70 -3.45
N GLY A 134 -6.10 2.28 -2.59
CA GLY A 134 -6.63 1.61 -1.40
C GLY A 134 -5.76 1.85 -0.19
N LYS A 135 -6.40 2.22 0.92
CA LYS A 135 -5.71 2.59 2.16
C LYS A 135 -4.86 1.45 2.69
N GLY A 136 -5.36 0.21 2.60
CA GLY A 136 -4.62 -0.98 3.04
C GLY A 136 -3.30 -1.15 2.31
N ALA A 137 -3.33 -1.09 0.99
CA ALA A 137 -2.15 -1.21 0.13
C ALA A 137 -1.14 -0.09 0.41
N ASN A 138 -1.59 1.16 0.49
CA ASN A 138 -0.74 2.31 0.77
C ASN A 138 -0.09 2.21 2.17
N GLN A 139 -0.87 1.83 3.18
CA GLN A 139 -0.37 1.67 4.55
C GLN A 139 0.62 0.50 4.69
N ALA A 140 0.38 -0.61 4.00
CA ALA A 140 1.32 -1.73 3.94
C ALA A 140 2.64 -1.34 3.25
N LEU A 141 2.57 -0.60 2.15
CA LEU A 141 3.75 -0.09 1.46
C LEU A 141 4.52 0.91 2.32
N ALA A 142 3.83 1.82 3.00
CA ALA A 142 4.43 2.76 3.92
C ALA A 142 5.14 2.05 5.08
N ALA A 143 4.51 1.05 5.71
CA ALA A 143 5.12 0.26 6.76
C ALA A 143 6.38 -0.50 6.27
N ASN A 144 6.31 -1.07 5.07
CA ASN A 144 7.41 -1.76 4.42
C ASN A 144 8.61 -0.83 4.17
N ASN A 145 8.36 0.35 3.59
CA ASN A 145 9.41 1.31 3.25
C ASN A 145 9.94 2.05 4.49
N ALA A 146 9.15 2.14 5.55
CA ALA A 146 9.55 2.63 6.87
C ALA A 146 10.46 1.65 7.64
N GLY A 147 10.77 0.48 7.07
CA GLY A 147 11.78 -0.45 7.59
C GLY A 147 11.22 -1.62 8.40
N ALA A 148 9.89 -1.79 8.48
CA ALA A 148 9.27 -2.94 9.11
C ALA A 148 9.00 -4.08 8.11
N ALA A 149 8.91 -5.30 8.62
CA ALA A 149 8.44 -6.45 7.87
C ALA A 149 6.90 -6.45 7.83
N ALA A 150 6.33 -5.88 6.77
CA ALA A 150 4.88 -5.84 6.57
C ALA A 150 4.38 -7.16 5.97
N HIS A 151 3.26 -7.67 6.52
CA HIS A 151 2.42 -8.70 5.91
C HIS A 151 1.08 -8.07 5.54
N PHE A 152 0.68 -8.11 4.27
CA PHE A 152 -0.55 -7.46 3.78
C PHE A 152 -1.63 -8.48 3.42
N ILE A 153 -2.80 -8.36 4.06
CA ILE A 153 -3.98 -9.20 3.83
C ILE A 153 -5.02 -8.36 3.10
N PHE A 154 -5.44 -8.83 1.91
CA PHE A 154 -6.42 -8.12 1.08
C PHE A 154 -7.18 -9.08 0.16
N LYS A 155 -8.25 -8.56 -0.45
CA LYS A 155 -9.11 -9.32 -1.35
C LYS A 155 -9.47 -8.53 -2.60
N VAL A 156 -9.33 -9.16 -3.76
CA VAL A 156 -9.65 -8.58 -5.07
C VAL A 156 -10.72 -9.39 -5.80
N GLY A 157 -11.27 -8.85 -6.88
CA GLY A 157 -12.18 -9.61 -7.75
C GLY A 157 -11.41 -10.65 -8.59
N LYS A 158 -12.13 -11.46 -9.36
CA LYS A 158 -11.55 -12.22 -10.50
C LYS A 158 -11.69 -11.48 -11.83
N ASP A 159 -11.53 -10.17 -11.79
CA ASP A 159 -11.52 -9.32 -12.98
C ASP A 159 -10.09 -9.04 -13.47
N GLN A 160 -10.00 -8.30 -14.57
CA GLN A 160 -8.71 -7.89 -15.17
C GLN A 160 -7.83 -7.06 -14.22
N PHE A 161 -8.43 -6.41 -13.21
CA PHE A 161 -7.71 -5.57 -12.27
C PHE A 161 -7.04 -6.38 -11.16
N SER A 162 -7.43 -7.64 -10.96
CA SER A 162 -6.74 -8.53 -10.04
C SER A 162 -5.26 -8.73 -10.42
N ALA A 163 -4.96 -8.89 -11.71
CA ALA A 163 -3.59 -9.00 -12.20
C ALA A 163 -2.80 -7.69 -12.00
N PHE A 164 -3.46 -6.54 -12.20
CA PHE A 164 -2.87 -5.23 -11.91
C PHE A 164 -2.50 -5.11 -10.43
N ALA A 165 -3.40 -5.52 -9.52
CA ALA A 165 -3.15 -5.52 -8.09
C ALA A 165 -1.94 -6.38 -7.71
N MET A 166 -1.90 -7.62 -8.20
CA MET A 166 -0.79 -8.53 -7.92
C MET A 166 0.55 -8.01 -8.44
N ASN A 167 0.56 -7.47 -9.66
CA ASN A 167 1.76 -6.88 -10.24
C ASN A 167 2.26 -5.69 -9.40
N HIS A 168 1.36 -4.83 -8.94
CA HIS A 168 1.72 -3.72 -8.07
C HIS A 168 2.35 -4.20 -6.75
N ILE A 169 1.72 -5.15 -6.06
CA ILE A 169 2.24 -5.67 -4.78
C ILE A 169 3.62 -6.31 -4.95
N ILE A 170 3.83 -7.06 -6.03
CA ILE A 170 5.14 -7.67 -6.32
C ILE A 170 6.20 -6.60 -6.59
N GLN A 171 5.85 -5.54 -7.33
CA GLN A 171 6.78 -4.46 -7.68
C GLN A 171 7.05 -3.50 -6.52
N SER A 172 6.10 -3.33 -5.61
CA SER A 172 6.21 -2.42 -4.47
C SER A 172 7.23 -2.88 -3.42
N GLY A 173 7.65 -4.15 -3.49
CA GLY A 173 8.64 -4.73 -2.59
C GLY A 173 8.08 -5.15 -1.24
N ILE A 174 6.76 -5.26 -1.11
CA ILE A 174 6.10 -5.96 0.01
C ILE A 174 6.37 -7.45 -0.15
N ALA A 175 7.22 -7.99 0.71
CA ALA A 175 7.74 -9.36 0.57
C ALA A 175 6.77 -10.45 1.07
N SER A 176 5.74 -10.08 1.84
CA SER A 176 4.80 -11.01 2.44
C SER A 176 3.37 -10.47 2.32
N TYR A 177 2.48 -11.26 1.74
CA TYR A 177 1.08 -10.89 1.55
C TYR A 177 0.20 -12.14 1.41
N SER A 178 -1.09 -11.96 1.70
CA SER A 178 -2.16 -12.92 1.47
C SER A 178 -3.22 -12.24 0.61
N ALA A 179 -3.31 -12.69 -0.65
CA ALA A 179 -4.21 -12.13 -1.65
C ALA A 179 -5.36 -13.11 -1.94
N TYR A 180 -6.56 -12.75 -1.51
CA TYR A 180 -7.76 -13.53 -1.77
C TYR A 180 -8.48 -13.02 -3.01
N GLN A 181 -9.32 -13.89 -3.60
CA GLN A 181 -10.11 -13.57 -4.78
C GLN A 181 -11.58 -13.94 -4.62
N THR A 182 -12.48 -13.23 -5.29
CA THR A 182 -13.91 -13.56 -5.32
C THR A 182 -14.53 -13.31 -6.69
N ASP A 183 -15.50 -14.16 -7.07
CA ASP A 183 -16.34 -13.97 -8.26
C ASP A 183 -17.61 -13.15 -7.94
N LYS A 184 -17.85 -12.83 -6.67
CA LYS A 184 -19.08 -12.16 -6.21
C LYS A 184 -19.09 -10.65 -6.43
N ALA A 185 -17.92 -10.04 -6.61
CA ALA A 185 -17.75 -8.60 -6.81
C ALA A 185 -16.43 -8.32 -7.55
N PRO A 186 -16.34 -7.22 -8.31
CA PRO A 186 -15.07 -6.80 -8.90
C PRO A 186 -14.11 -6.27 -7.82
N THR A 187 -12.84 -6.12 -8.19
CA THR A 187 -11.81 -5.41 -7.43
C THR A 187 -12.31 -4.01 -7.08
N GLY A 188 -12.02 -3.56 -5.86
CA GLY A 188 -12.40 -2.22 -5.42
C GLY A 188 -11.83 -1.14 -6.35
N SER A 189 -12.54 -0.03 -6.47
CA SER A 189 -12.11 1.08 -7.32
C SER A 189 -12.49 2.43 -6.73
N ALA A 190 -11.71 3.45 -7.05
CA ALA A 190 -12.01 4.84 -6.74
C ALA A 190 -12.09 5.62 -8.05
N LEU A 191 -13.17 6.35 -8.27
CA LEU A 191 -13.29 7.33 -9.35
C LEU A 191 -12.86 8.68 -8.80
N ILE A 192 -11.79 9.23 -9.38
CA ILE A 192 -11.13 10.44 -8.89
C ILE A 192 -11.17 11.48 -10.00
N TYR A 193 -11.78 12.62 -9.71
CA TYR A 193 -11.56 13.83 -10.51
C TYR A 193 -10.56 14.72 -9.77
N VAL A 194 -9.55 15.19 -10.50
CA VAL A 194 -8.55 16.15 -10.00
C VAL A 194 -8.68 17.44 -10.79
N SER A 195 -8.90 18.56 -10.11
CA SER A 195 -8.96 19.87 -10.72
C SER A 195 -7.57 20.32 -11.17
N SER A 196 -7.42 20.74 -12.42
CA SER A 196 -6.13 21.23 -12.95
C SER A 196 -5.77 22.65 -12.48
N VAL A 197 -6.70 23.35 -11.83
CA VAL A 197 -6.53 24.75 -11.41
C VAL A 197 -5.91 24.84 -10.02
N ASP A 198 -6.46 24.11 -9.07
CA ASP A 198 -6.10 24.15 -7.64
C ASP A 198 -5.56 22.81 -7.12
N GLY A 199 -5.71 21.71 -7.86
CA GLY A 199 -5.30 20.37 -7.44
C GLY A 199 -6.30 19.68 -6.51
N ASP A 200 -7.46 20.29 -6.25
CA ASP A 200 -8.51 19.68 -5.43
C ASP A 200 -9.02 18.40 -6.09
N ASN A 201 -9.59 17.50 -5.27
CA ASN A 201 -10.16 16.26 -5.78
C ASN A 201 -11.53 15.94 -5.18
N ILE A 202 -12.32 15.21 -5.97
CA ILE A 202 -13.54 14.54 -5.52
C ILE A 202 -13.43 13.06 -5.84
N ILE A 203 -13.78 12.23 -4.86
CA ILE A 203 -13.54 10.78 -4.91
C ILE A 203 -14.82 10.04 -4.61
N ALA A 204 -15.21 9.14 -5.51
CA ALA A 204 -16.27 8.16 -5.28
C ALA A 204 -15.66 6.76 -5.22
N ILE A 205 -15.84 6.06 -4.09
CA ILE A 205 -15.24 4.74 -3.86
C ILE A 205 -16.31 3.66 -4.02
N TYR A 206 -16.04 2.66 -4.85
CA TYR A 206 -16.76 1.40 -4.88
C TYR A 206 -15.89 0.32 -4.22
N PRO A 207 -16.24 -0.17 -3.02
CA PRO A 207 -15.33 -1.02 -2.26
C PRO A 207 -15.22 -2.46 -2.82
N GLY A 208 -16.22 -2.94 -3.58
CA GLY A 208 -16.17 -4.21 -4.28
C GLY A 208 -15.75 -5.40 -3.42
N ALA A 209 -14.77 -6.16 -3.91
CA ALA A 209 -14.21 -7.34 -3.25
C ALA A 209 -13.63 -7.08 -1.85
N ASN A 210 -13.26 -5.84 -1.51
CA ASN A 210 -12.76 -5.50 -0.18
C ASN A 210 -13.79 -5.75 0.93
N MET A 211 -15.09 -5.75 0.61
CA MET A 211 -16.18 -6.04 1.56
C MET A 211 -16.52 -7.53 1.67
N MET A 212 -15.74 -8.41 1.06
CA MET A 212 -16.04 -9.84 0.94
C MET A 212 -15.02 -10.71 1.67
N LEU A 213 -14.21 -10.14 2.58
CA LEU A 213 -13.30 -10.90 3.43
C LEU A 213 -14.10 -11.70 4.45
N THR A 214 -13.85 -13.01 4.48
CA THR A 214 -14.54 -13.92 5.40
C THR A 214 -13.75 -14.09 6.69
N THR A 215 -14.44 -14.43 7.78
CA THR A 215 -13.79 -14.74 9.06
C THR A 215 -12.87 -15.96 8.94
N GLN A 216 -13.17 -16.92 8.06
CA GLN A 216 -12.26 -18.04 7.77
C GLN A 216 -10.95 -17.56 7.15
N GLU A 217 -11.02 -16.69 6.13
CA GLU A 217 -9.83 -16.10 5.51
C GLU A 217 -9.00 -15.29 6.51
N ILE A 218 -9.62 -14.67 7.53
CA ILE A 218 -8.89 -14.02 8.62
C ILE A 218 -8.25 -15.04 9.57
N ASN A 219 -8.94 -16.12 9.93
CA ASN A 219 -8.40 -17.19 10.78
C ASN A 219 -7.19 -17.89 10.13
N GLU A 220 -7.18 -18.06 8.81
CA GLU A 220 -6.04 -18.59 8.06
C GLU A 220 -4.77 -17.71 8.23
N GLN A 221 -4.92 -16.44 8.62
CA GLN A 221 -3.83 -15.50 8.86
C GLN A 221 -3.34 -15.48 10.31
N TYR A 222 -3.85 -16.37 11.17
CA TYR A 222 -3.51 -16.41 12.61
C TYR A 222 -1.99 -16.37 12.85
N ARG A 223 -1.20 -17.12 12.08
CA ARG A 223 0.27 -17.13 12.21
C ARG A 223 0.87 -15.73 12.05
N TYR A 224 0.47 -14.98 11.02
CA TYR A 224 1.01 -13.64 10.76
C TYR A 224 0.55 -12.64 11.82
N ILE A 225 -0.67 -12.80 12.31
CA ILE A 225 -1.21 -12.01 13.42
C ILE A 225 -0.40 -12.28 14.69
N ALA A 226 -0.25 -13.54 15.09
CA ALA A 226 0.47 -13.96 16.29
C ALA A 226 1.97 -13.61 16.24
N GLU A 227 2.58 -13.60 15.06
CA GLU A 227 3.97 -13.19 14.89
C GLU A 227 4.17 -11.67 14.79
N SER A 228 3.11 -10.88 14.58
CA SER A 228 3.22 -9.42 14.44
C SER A 228 3.48 -8.71 15.77
N ASP A 229 4.03 -7.51 15.71
CA ASP A 229 4.14 -6.58 16.85
C ASP A 229 2.94 -5.60 16.84
N VAL A 230 2.54 -5.16 15.65
CA VAL A 230 1.44 -4.22 15.41
C VAL A 230 0.50 -4.75 14.35
N MET A 231 -0.79 -4.65 14.62
CA MET A 231 -1.87 -4.88 13.67
C MET A 231 -2.41 -3.53 13.21
N LEU A 232 -2.44 -3.32 11.90
CA LEU A 232 -2.91 -2.08 11.28
C LEU A 232 -4.12 -2.36 10.40
N MET A 233 -5.18 -1.58 10.57
CA MET A 233 -6.38 -1.69 9.75
C MET A 233 -7.03 -0.33 9.47
N GLN A 234 -7.92 -0.32 8.48
CA GLN A 234 -8.75 0.83 8.12
C GLN A 234 -10.21 0.39 7.94
N LEU A 235 -11.10 1.29 7.53
CA LEU A 235 -12.54 1.01 7.41
C LEU A 235 -13.00 0.78 5.96
N GLU A 236 -12.09 0.31 5.10
CA GLU A 236 -12.39 -0.05 3.70
C GLU A 236 -12.62 -1.56 3.49
N THR A 237 -12.75 -2.32 4.57
CA THR A 237 -13.12 -3.75 4.54
C THR A 237 -14.36 -3.99 5.41
N ASN A 238 -14.99 -5.15 5.27
CA ASN A 238 -16.21 -5.46 6.02
C ASN A 238 -15.96 -5.62 7.53
N ILE A 239 -16.97 -5.26 8.32
CA ILE A 239 -16.90 -5.18 9.77
C ILE A 239 -16.64 -6.55 10.42
N GLU A 240 -17.13 -7.64 9.82
CA GLU A 240 -16.94 -9.00 10.33
C GLU A 240 -15.46 -9.41 10.25
N ALA A 241 -14.78 -9.06 9.15
CA ALA A 241 -13.35 -9.31 9.00
C ALA A 241 -12.53 -8.48 9.99
N LEU A 242 -12.86 -7.19 10.17
CA LEU A 242 -12.21 -6.32 11.15
C LEU A 242 -12.39 -6.85 12.57
N THR A 243 -13.61 -7.25 12.93
CA THR A 243 -13.94 -7.79 14.26
C THR A 243 -13.15 -9.06 14.55
N GLU A 244 -13.06 -9.98 13.58
CA GLU A 244 -12.30 -11.22 13.77
C GLU A 244 -10.79 -10.96 13.86
N PHE A 245 -10.28 -10.02 13.06
CA PHE A 245 -8.87 -9.62 13.11
C PHE A 245 -8.52 -9.02 14.47
N ILE A 246 -9.35 -8.11 14.99
CA ILE A 246 -9.22 -7.54 16.33
C ILE A 246 -9.26 -8.63 17.40
N ARG A 247 -10.21 -9.59 17.30
CA ARG A 247 -10.34 -10.69 18.26
C ARG A 247 -9.05 -11.51 18.36
N LEU A 248 -8.48 -11.90 17.21
CA LEU A 248 -7.21 -12.65 17.16
C LEU A 248 -6.05 -11.82 17.71
N GLY A 249 -6.01 -10.52 17.41
CA GLY A 249 -5.01 -9.60 17.95
C GLY A 249 -5.02 -9.51 19.47
N LYS A 250 -6.22 -9.39 20.05
CA LYS A 250 -6.41 -9.35 21.51
C LYS A 250 -5.98 -10.65 22.17
N GLN A 251 -6.30 -11.79 21.57
CA GLN A 251 -5.88 -13.11 22.07
C GLN A 251 -4.36 -13.21 22.21
N GLU A 252 -3.62 -12.62 21.26
CA GLU A 252 -2.16 -12.64 21.21
C GLU A 252 -1.51 -11.38 21.80
N ASN A 253 -2.28 -10.53 22.50
CA ASN A 253 -1.85 -9.27 23.11
C ASN A 253 -1.09 -8.34 22.15
N LYS A 254 -1.59 -8.20 20.91
CA LYS A 254 -1.00 -7.33 19.89
C LYS A 254 -1.43 -5.87 20.06
N THR A 255 -0.60 -4.95 19.60
CA THR A 255 -0.99 -3.55 19.49
C THR A 255 -1.92 -3.37 18.29
N ILE A 256 -3.14 -2.90 18.53
CA ILE A 256 -4.17 -2.70 17.52
C ILE A 256 -4.26 -1.21 17.16
N LEU A 257 -3.81 -0.87 15.95
CA LEU A 257 -3.85 0.46 15.37
C LEU A 257 -4.95 0.55 14.30
N LEU A 258 -5.90 1.45 14.50
CA LEU A 258 -7.00 1.71 13.57
C LEU A 258 -6.89 3.11 12.98
N ASN A 259 -6.83 3.21 11.66
CA ASN A 259 -7.14 4.45 10.96
C ASN A 259 -8.64 4.45 10.59
N PRO A 260 -9.48 5.29 11.22
CA PRO A 260 -10.94 5.22 11.06
C PRO A 260 -11.44 5.88 9.76
N ALA A 261 -10.79 5.56 8.64
CA ALA A 261 -11.01 6.14 7.33
C ALA A 261 -11.42 5.09 6.29
N PRO A 262 -12.42 5.38 5.42
CA PRO A 262 -13.39 6.46 5.57
C PRO A 262 -14.29 6.22 6.78
N TYR A 263 -14.84 7.28 7.37
CA TYR A 263 -15.71 7.13 8.53
C TYR A 263 -16.98 6.33 8.19
N THR A 264 -17.32 5.38 9.06
CA THR A 264 -18.61 4.69 9.09
C THR A 264 -19.09 4.54 10.52
N LYS A 265 -20.39 4.65 10.77
CA LYS A 265 -20.99 4.49 12.11
C LYS A 265 -20.69 3.13 12.74
N GLN A 266 -20.42 2.11 11.91
CA GLN A 266 -20.08 0.77 12.39
C GLN A 266 -18.80 0.72 13.22
N VAL A 267 -17.91 1.72 13.07
CA VAL A 267 -16.66 1.82 13.85
C VAL A 267 -16.91 1.86 15.35
N THR A 268 -18.07 2.38 15.78
CA THR A 268 -18.42 2.51 17.20
C THR A 268 -18.44 1.16 17.92
N HIS A 269 -18.72 0.05 17.21
CA HIS A 269 -18.69 -1.31 17.74
C HIS A 269 -17.28 -1.84 18.00
N LEU A 270 -16.24 -1.20 17.43
CA LEU A 270 -14.85 -1.64 17.54
C LEU A 270 -14.05 -0.86 18.58
N LEU A 271 -14.46 0.37 18.92
CA LEU A 271 -13.61 1.35 19.61
C LEU A 271 -13.02 0.87 20.94
N SER A 272 -13.77 0.10 21.75
CA SER A 272 -13.30 -0.42 23.04
C SER A 272 -12.14 -1.42 22.92
N ASP A 273 -11.92 -1.95 21.73
CA ASP A 273 -10.92 -2.97 21.44
C ASP A 273 -9.68 -2.40 20.72
N ILE A 274 -9.64 -1.08 20.50
CA ILE A 274 -8.56 -0.40 19.81
C ILE A 274 -7.56 0.19 20.81
N ASP A 275 -6.27 -0.05 20.60
CA ASP A 275 -5.21 0.55 21.42
C ASP A 275 -4.91 1.99 20.98
N ILE A 276 -4.83 2.22 19.67
CA ILE A 276 -4.48 3.51 19.09
C ILE A 276 -5.40 3.77 17.90
N ILE A 277 -6.05 4.93 17.88
CA ILE A 277 -6.86 5.39 16.76
C ILE A 277 -6.29 6.68 16.16
N THR A 278 -6.28 6.79 14.83
CA THR A 278 -5.63 7.89 14.09
C THR A 278 -6.58 8.66 13.16
N PRO A 279 -7.66 9.28 13.67
CA PRO A 279 -8.55 10.06 12.83
C PRO A 279 -7.87 11.33 12.29
N ASN A 280 -8.31 11.81 11.13
CA ASN A 280 -8.15 13.22 10.76
C ASN A 280 -9.21 14.10 11.45
N GLU A 281 -9.20 15.41 11.18
CA GLU A 281 -10.15 16.37 11.75
C GLU A 281 -11.61 16.00 11.45
N THR A 282 -11.90 15.58 10.21
CA THR A 282 -13.25 15.20 9.78
C THR A 282 -13.73 13.93 10.48
N GLU A 283 -12.90 12.89 10.52
CA GLU A 283 -13.20 11.62 11.20
C GLU A 283 -13.32 11.81 12.71
N ALA A 284 -12.46 12.63 13.32
CA ALA A 284 -12.53 12.95 14.74
C ALA A 284 -13.80 13.75 15.06
N SER A 285 -14.22 14.65 14.16
CA SER A 285 -15.48 15.36 14.30
C SER A 285 -16.68 14.41 14.24
N PHE A 286 -16.67 13.44 13.33
CA PHE A 286 -17.72 12.42 13.27
C PHE A 286 -17.76 11.49 14.48
N LEU A 287 -16.59 11.10 15.01
CA LEU A 287 -16.49 10.23 16.18
C LEU A 287 -16.89 10.94 17.48
N SER A 288 -16.59 12.23 17.62
CA SER A 288 -16.80 12.99 18.86
C SER A 288 -18.06 13.86 18.87
N GLY A 289 -18.61 14.17 17.69
CA GLY A 289 -19.66 15.18 17.53
C GLY A 289 -19.16 16.62 17.70
N VAL A 290 -17.85 16.86 17.77
CA VAL A 290 -17.24 18.19 17.91
C VAL A 290 -16.63 18.62 16.58
N THR A 291 -17.11 19.72 16.01
CA THR A 291 -16.45 20.34 14.85
C THR A 291 -15.09 20.89 15.28
N ILE A 292 -14.03 20.45 14.61
CA ILE A 292 -12.65 20.88 14.93
C ILE A 292 -12.26 22.07 14.07
N THR A 293 -12.07 23.24 14.69
CA THR A 293 -11.56 24.45 14.03
C THR A 293 -10.16 24.83 14.52
N ASP A 294 -9.86 24.52 15.78
CA ASP A 294 -8.58 24.79 16.43
C ASP A 294 -8.05 23.60 17.26
N ILE A 295 -6.92 23.82 17.94
CA ILE A 295 -6.26 22.83 18.79
C ILE A 295 -7.11 22.47 20.02
N ASN A 296 -7.88 23.42 20.58
CA ASN A 296 -8.72 23.18 21.75
C ASN A 296 -9.92 22.30 21.41
N ASP A 297 -10.54 22.52 20.24
CA ASP A 297 -11.57 21.64 19.72
C ASP A 297 -11.02 20.22 19.50
N GLY A 298 -9.82 20.12 18.94
CA GLY A 298 -9.12 18.84 18.78
C GLY A 298 -8.90 18.12 20.11
N LYS A 299 -8.45 18.84 21.15
CA LYS A 299 -8.30 18.30 22.52
C LYS A 299 -9.65 17.81 23.07
N LYS A 300 -10.72 18.59 22.91
CA LYS A 300 -12.08 18.22 23.34
C LYS A 300 -12.57 16.96 22.61
N ALA A 301 -12.40 16.91 21.29
CA ALA A 301 -12.76 15.76 20.47
C ALA A 301 -11.99 14.51 20.90
N GLY A 302 -10.68 14.62 21.09
CA GLY A 302 -9.83 13.51 21.54
C GLY A 302 -10.26 12.95 22.89
N ASN A 303 -10.60 13.82 23.85
CA ASN A 303 -11.11 13.40 25.17
C ASN A 303 -12.45 12.65 25.08
N ILE A 304 -13.36 13.08 24.20
CA ILE A 304 -14.62 12.36 23.97
C ILE A 304 -14.36 10.99 23.35
N ILE A 305 -13.46 10.90 22.37
CA ILE A 305 -13.12 9.62 21.72
C ILE A 305 -12.48 8.64 22.71
N LEU A 306 -11.64 9.12 23.63
CA LEU A 306 -11.08 8.29 24.72
C LEU A 306 -12.18 7.68 25.61
N GLN A 307 -13.29 8.39 25.83
CA GLN A 307 -14.42 7.88 26.63
C GLN A 307 -15.15 6.71 25.94
N SER A 308 -14.97 6.52 24.63
CA SER A 308 -15.50 5.38 23.88
C SER A 308 -14.70 4.09 24.07
N GLY A 309 -13.64 4.11 24.89
CA GLY A 309 -12.86 2.92 25.27
C GLY A 309 -11.52 2.75 24.55
N VAL A 310 -11.20 3.61 23.58
CA VAL A 310 -9.87 3.60 22.93
C VAL A 310 -8.81 4.04 23.94
N LYS A 311 -7.64 3.40 23.94
CA LYS A 311 -6.59 3.75 24.93
C LYS A 311 -5.87 5.06 24.59
N LYS A 312 -5.62 5.33 23.30
CA LYS A 312 -4.89 6.52 22.81
C LYS A 312 -5.49 7.04 21.51
N VAL A 313 -5.59 8.36 21.37
CA VAL A 313 -6.12 9.02 20.17
C VAL A 313 -5.06 9.93 19.58
N ILE A 314 -4.78 9.78 18.28
CA ILE A 314 -3.87 10.65 17.53
C ILE A 314 -4.67 11.36 16.45
N ILE A 315 -5.05 12.61 16.69
CA ILE A 315 -5.78 13.40 15.69
C ILE A 315 -4.77 14.07 14.75
N THR A 316 -4.82 13.74 13.46
CA THR A 316 -3.99 14.41 12.45
C THR A 316 -4.65 15.71 12.00
N LEU A 317 -3.86 16.79 11.91
CA LEU A 317 -4.29 18.17 11.64
C LEU A 317 -3.65 18.73 10.36
N GLY A 318 -3.40 17.87 9.37
CA GLY A 318 -2.70 18.21 8.13
C GLY A 318 -1.34 18.88 8.39
N ALA A 319 -1.11 20.04 7.75
CA ALA A 319 0.12 20.81 7.90
C ALA A 319 0.37 21.33 9.33
N ARG A 320 -0.64 21.30 10.21
CA ARG A 320 -0.47 21.68 11.63
C ARG A 320 0.12 20.55 12.48
N GLY A 321 0.25 19.32 11.98
CA GLY A 321 0.82 18.20 12.71
C GLY A 321 -0.24 17.30 13.32
N SER A 322 -0.12 16.97 14.60
CA SER A 322 -1.05 16.05 15.27
C SER A 322 -1.21 16.32 16.77
N LEU A 323 -2.32 15.84 17.33
CA LEU A 323 -2.58 15.82 18.77
C LEU A 323 -2.59 14.39 19.26
N LEU A 324 -1.72 14.06 20.21
CA LEU A 324 -1.80 12.83 20.99
C LEU A 324 -2.62 13.11 22.25
N CYS A 325 -3.78 12.46 22.36
CA CYS A 325 -4.60 12.45 23.56
C CYS A 325 -4.49 11.09 24.24
N GLU A 326 -4.02 11.08 25.49
CA GLU A 326 -3.93 9.89 26.33
C GLU A 326 -4.24 10.27 27.78
N HIS A 327 -5.23 9.61 28.38
CA HIS A 327 -5.66 9.90 29.76
C HIS A 327 -5.97 11.40 29.96
N ALA A 328 -5.41 12.03 31.00
CA ALA A 328 -5.54 13.46 31.30
C ALA A 328 -4.45 14.31 30.61
N ARG A 329 -3.80 13.79 29.56
CA ARG A 329 -2.71 14.47 28.85
C ARG A 329 -3.02 14.65 27.38
N THR A 330 -2.72 15.85 26.87
CA THR A 330 -2.72 16.14 25.44
C THR A 330 -1.39 16.75 25.03
N LEU A 331 -0.74 16.14 24.03
CA LEU A 331 0.48 16.63 23.42
C LEU A 331 0.20 17.11 22.00
N TYR A 332 0.70 18.29 21.69
CA TYR A 332 0.77 18.80 20.34
C TYR A 332 2.13 18.49 19.72
N ILE A 333 2.11 17.82 18.57
CA ILE A 333 3.29 17.41 17.82
C ILE A 333 3.23 18.08 16.45
N PRO A 334 4.02 19.15 16.23
CA PRO A 334 4.04 19.88 14.97
C PRO A 334 4.38 18.98 13.77
N ALA A 335 3.90 19.35 12.59
CA ALA A 335 4.34 18.72 11.35
C ALA A 335 5.80 19.09 11.03
N TRP A 336 6.48 18.22 10.29
CA TRP A 336 7.74 18.59 9.65
C TRP A 336 7.47 19.46 8.42
N SER A 337 8.36 20.42 8.18
CA SER A 337 8.23 21.29 7.01
C SER A 337 8.48 20.50 5.73
N ALA A 338 7.60 20.71 4.74
CA ALA A 338 7.65 20.03 3.46
C ALA A 338 7.20 20.95 2.31
N VAL A 339 7.73 20.70 1.11
CA VAL A 339 7.28 21.33 -0.13
C VAL A 339 6.20 20.44 -0.76
N VAL A 340 4.94 20.74 -0.46
CA VAL A 340 3.81 19.91 -0.88
C VAL A 340 3.68 19.92 -2.41
N LYS A 341 3.77 18.74 -3.02
CA LYS A 341 3.43 18.50 -4.43
C LYS A 341 2.08 17.80 -4.57
N ASP A 342 1.82 16.83 -3.69
CA ASP A 342 0.57 16.07 -3.68
C ASP A 342 0.31 15.61 -2.24
N ALA A 343 -0.86 15.91 -1.69
CA ALA A 343 -1.23 15.49 -0.33
C ALA A 343 -1.89 14.09 -0.30
N ALA A 344 -2.15 13.49 -1.47
CA ALA A 344 -2.76 12.17 -1.57
C ALA A 344 -1.91 11.12 -0.83
N GLY A 345 -2.57 10.24 -0.08
CA GLY A 345 -1.90 9.19 0.69
C GLY A 345 -1.12 9.66 1.92
N ALA A 346 -1.10 10.95 2.28
CA ALA A 346 -0.37 11.45 3.46
C ALA A 346 -0.79 10.76 4.77
N GLY A 347 -2.10 10.54 4.95
CA GLY A 347 -2.65 9.81 6.10
C GLY A 347 -2.25 8.34 6.10
N ASP A 348 -2.20 7.69 4.93
CA ASP A 348 -1.75 6.30 4.80
C ASP A 348 -0.25 6.18 5.08
N ALA A 349 0.54 7.12 4.58
CA ALA A 349 1.97 7.24 4.83
C ALA A 349 2.25 7.39 6.34
N PHE A 350 1.50 8.27 7.01
CA PHE A 350 1.59 8.46 8.47
C PHE A 350 1.27 7.15 9.21
N ASN A 351 0.16 6.49 8.90
CA ASN A 351 -0.28 5.29 9.60
C ASN A 351 0.66 4.10 9.43
N GLY A 352 1.11 3.82 8.20
CA GLY A 352 2.08 2.75 7.96
C GLY A 352 3.42 3.02 8.64
N ALA A 353 3.90 4.26 8.62
CA ALA A 353 5.14 4.64 9.29
C ALA A 353 5.03 4.62 10.82
N LEU A 354 3.87 5.00 11.37
CA LEU A 354 3.57 4.90 12.80
C LEU A 354 3.61 3.43 13.24
N ALA A 355 2.91 2.55 12.52
CA ALA A 355 2.91 1.11 12.79
C ALA A 355 4.33 0.54 12.74
N ALA A 356 5.12 0.92 11.73
CA ALA A 356 6.51 0.47 11.60
C ALA A 356 7.43 0.98 12.71
N ALA A 357 7.22 2.21 13.20
CA ALA A 357 7.99 2.73 14.33
C ALA A 357 7.63 2.04 15.65
N LEU A 358 6.33 1.81 15.89
CA LEU A 358 5.85 1.08 17.06
C LEU A 358 6.30 -0.39 17.06
N ALA A 359 6.27 -1.06 15.90
CA ALA A 359 6.77 -2.43 15.76
C ALA A 359 8.28 -2.52 16.04
N ARG A 360 9.03 -1.44 15.81
CA ARG A 360 10.45 -1.30 16.18
C ARG A 360 10.66 -0.88 17.64
N GLN A 361 9.62 -0.92 18.46
CA GLN A 361 9.64 -0.59 19.89
C GLN A 361 10.04 0.87 20.18
N ALA A 362 9.76 1.79 19.25
CA ALA A 362 9.90 3.22 19.53
C ALA A 362 8.85 3.66 20.57
N ASP A 363 9.20 4.62 21.42
CA ASP A 363 8.19 5.28 22.25
C ASP A 363 7.16 6.00 21.36
N LEU A 364 5.92 6.14 21.86
CA LEU A 364 4.82 6.62 21.04
C LEU A 364 5.05 8.03 20.48
N VAL A 365 5.66 8.93 21.26
CA VAL A 365 5.92 10.30 20.81
C VAL A 365 6.96 10.30 19.70
N ALA A 366 8.06 9.57 19.85
CA ALA A 366 9.05 9.39 18.79
C ALA A 366 8.46 8.68 17.56
N ALA A 367 7.55 7.73 17.76
CA ALA A 367 6.85 7.05 16.67
C ALA A 367 5.96 8.02 15.88
N ILE A 368 5.24 8.93 16.55
CA ILE A 368 4.45 9.99 15.90
C ILE A 368 5.36 10.98 15.17
N GLN A 369 6.46 11.41 15.78
CA GLN A 369 7.42 12.30 15.12
C GLN A 369 8.03 11.65 13.87
N TYR A 370 8.38 10.36 13.95
CA TYR A 370 8.87 9.59 12.81
C TYR A 370 7.79 9.46 11.71
N ALA A 371 6.55 9.13 12.08
CA ALA A 371 5.43 9.04 11.15
C ALA A 371 5.14 10.37 10.45
N SER A 372 5.21 11.47 11.19
CA SER A 372 5.07 12.82 10.65
C SER A 372 6.21 13.17 9.69
N ALA A 373 7.45 12.78 10.00
CA ALA A 373 8.58 12.97 9.10
C ALA A 373 8.41 12.16 7.81
N PHE A 374 7.94 10.91 7.93
CA PHE A 374 7.63 10.05 6.78
C PHE A 374 6.53 10.66 5.90
N ALA A 375 5.41 11.08 6.49
CA ALA A 375 4.32 11.72 5.77
C ALA A 375 4.77 13.02 5.07
N SER A 376 5.60 13.82 5.73
CA SER A 376 6.14 15.06 5.14
C SER A 376 7.00 14.78 3.88
N LEU A 377 7.69 13.64 3.82
CA LEU A 377 8.44 13.20 2.64
C LEU A 377 7.54 12.58 1.55
N ALA A 378 6.42 11.98 1.96
CA ALA A 378 5.45 11.44 1.02
C ALA A 378 4.76 12.57 0.25
N VAL A 379 4.38 13.66 0.92
CA VAL A 379 3.71 14.80 0.25
C VAL A 379 4.60 15.60 -0.70
N GLU A 380 5.92 15.37 -0.69
CA GLU A 380 6.89 15.94 -1.65
C GLU A 380 7.01 15.12 -2.94
N GLN A 381 6.28 14.00 -3.02
CA GLN A 381 6.20 13.11 -4.17
C GLN A 381 4.80 13.23 -4.80
N VAL A 382 4.65 12.74 -6.02
CA VAL A 382 3.36 12.72 -6.73
C VAL A 382 2.76 11.33 -6.63
N GLY A 383 1.47 11.23 -6.32
CA GLY A 383 0.72 9.98 -6.23
C GLY A 383 0.67 9.36 -4.84
N ALA A 384 -0.51 8.84 -4.47
CA ALA A 384 -0.80 8.32 -3.13
C ALA A 384 0.07 7.13 -2.69
N SER A 385 0.59 6.34 -3.63
CA SER A 385 1.44 5.17 -3.33
C SER A 385 2.94 5.47 -3.42
N SER A 386 3.34 6.74 -3.59
CA SER A 386 4.75 7.15 -3.66
C SER A 386 5.35 7.30 -2.26
N MET A 387 5.75 6.18 -1.67
CA MET A 387 6.21 6.12 -0.27
C MET A 387 7.73 6.27 -0.13
N PRO A 388 8.23 7.21 0.71
CA PRO A 388 9.66 7.40 0.96
C PRO A 388 10.29 6.20 1.67
N GLN A 389 11.63 6.12 1.61
CA GLN A 389 12.42 5.07 2.26
C GLN A 389 12.87 5.50 3.67
N HIS A 390 12.99 4.53 4.56
CA HIS A 390 13.44 4.71 5.95
C HIS A 390 14.65 5.64 6.12
N LEU A 391 15.68 5.50 5.26
CA LEU A 391 16.89 6.31 5.32
C LEU A 391 16.63 7.80 5.06
N GLN A 392 15.67 8.14 4.21
CA GLN A 392 15.29 9.53 3.94
C GLN A 392 14.64 10.17 5.17
N VAL A 393 13.84 9.39 5.91
CA VAL A 393 13.21 9.84 7.16
C VAL A 393 14.26 10.13 8.22
N LEU A 394 15.23 9.22 8.39
CA LEU A 394 16.35 9.43 9.33
C LEU A 394 17.17 10.67 8.96
N HIS A 395 17.38 10.92 7.67
CA HIS A 395 18.06 12.13 7.22
C HIS A 395 17.27 13.39 7.59
N ARG A 396 15.95 13.43 7.31
CA ARG A 396 15.07 14.55 7.68
C ARG A 396 15.07 14.83 9.19
N MET A 397 14.97 13.78 10.00
CA MET A 397 14.95 13.92 11.46
C MET A 397 16.26 14.43 12.05
N ARG A 398 17.38 14.32 11.33
CA ARG A 398 18.68 14.87 11.76
C ARG A 398 18.89 16.33 11.33
N THR A 399 18.22 16.77 10.26
CA THR A 399 18.45 18.09 9.65
C THR A 399 17.43 19.15 10.04
N GLN A 400 16.28 18.74 10.58
CA GLN A 400 15.24 19.64 11.08
C GLN A 400 14.95 19.36 12.57
N SER A 401 14.44 20.37 13.29
CA SER A 401 13.98 20.21 14.68
C SER A 401 12.46 20.14 14.74
N ASN A 402 11.91 19.16 15.46
CA ASN A 402 10.48 19.07 15.75
C ASN A 402 10.29 19.02 17.28
N LYS A 403 9.89 20.14 17.91
CA LYS A 403 9.70 20.22 19.37
C LYS A 403 8.25 19.92 19.74
N VAL A 404 8.05 18.92 20.59
CA VAL A 404 6.74 18.54 21.13
C VAL A 404 6.32 19.52 22.21
N ILE A 405 5.05 19.94 22.19
CA ILE A 405 4.48 20.93 23.11
C ILE A 405 3.42 20.25 23.96
N ASN A 406 3.51 20.39 25.28
CA ASN A 406 2.46 19.95 26.19
C ASN A 406 1.40 21.07 26.30
N ILE A 407 0.14 20.74 26.04
CA ILE A 407 -0.97 21.71 25.97
C ILE A 407 -2.07 21.40 27.01
N ASN A 408 -1.68 20.76 28.11
CA ASN A 408 -2.57 20.45 29.23
C ASN A 408 -3.25 21.69 29.83
#